data_AF-A0A8T3T4T1-F1
#
_entry.id   AF-A0A8T3T4T1-F1
#
_cell.length_a   1.000
_cell.length_b   1.000
_cell.length_c   1.000
_cell.angle_alpha   90.00
_cell.angle_beta   90.00
_cell.angle_gamma   90.00
#
_symmetry.space_group_name_H-M   'P 1'
#
loop_
_entity.id
_entity.type
_entity.pdbx_description
1 polymer ?
#
loop_
_entity_poly.entity_id
_entity_poly.type
_entity_poly.pdbx_seq_one_letter_code
_entity_poly.pdbx_strand_id
1 'polypeptide(L)'
;MPLDFLKRKNAAEPPPAPVVPEEIAAQDFGLRLYYQAKSSEGVRMEAGPNALSELPNMLTGVAQTEVEVIEPLGMDVQDAAPWIQRPDEASRWLQAHHEHSPIARHGLVVLEAVDAIDLAFDTVVLALLAGDVDTSGYPEYNAIVGGVASHWDEATGDMIVRSVVAWGGRGVKGDTDRTAQKLLASLLANVLASRYAVGLTPIDRPVPQAGRGGLVCPHCGFASAHQRAFYCPKCGMRLLRG
;
A
#
# COMPACT_ATOMS: atom_id res chain seq x y z
N MET A 1 -73.52 62.80 -34.04
CA MET A 1 -72.65 61.70 -34.51
C MET A 1 -71.26 61.87 -33.88
N PRO A 2 -70.93 61.22 -32.74
CA PRO A 2 -69.57 61.18 -32.23
C PRO A 2 -68.77 60.02 -32.88
N LEU A 3 -67.46 60.20 -32.99
CA LEU A 3 -66.51 59.47 -33.84
C LEU A 3 -66.02 58.16 -33.18
N ASP A 4 -66.60 57.01 -33.54
CA ASP A 4 -66.30 55.67 -32.96
C ASP A 4 -65.01 54.98 -33.49
N PHE A 5 -64.21 55.65 -34.30
CA PHE A 5 -63.09 55.05 -35.04
C PHE A 5 -61.69 55.25 -34.42
N LEU A 6 -61.58 55.89 -33.26
CA LEU A 6 -60.32 56.04 -32.51
C LEU A 6 -60.15 54.99 -31.41
N LYS A 7 -60.57 53.73 -31.65
CA LYS A 7 -60.18 52.61 -30.77
C LYS A 7 -58.74 52.19 -31.09
N ARG A 8 -57.80 52.62 -30.23
CA ARG A 8 -56.42 52.14 -30.22
C ARG A 8 -56.43 50.60 -30.21
N LYS A 9 -55.73 50.03 -31.19
CA LYS A 9 -55.41 48.60 -31.27
C LYS A 9 -54.73 48.22 -29.94
N ASN A 10 -55.34 47.30 -29.18
CA ASN A 10 -54.74 46.78 -27.95
C ASN A 10 -53.31 46.31 -28.26
N ALA A 11 -52.34 46.87 -27.55
CA ALA A 11 -50.96 46.42 -27.63
C ALA A 11 -50.93 44.94 -27.25
N ALA A 12 -50.34 44.10 -28.11
CA ALA A 12 -50.15 42.70 -27.80
C ALA A 12 -49.28 42.59 -26.54
N GLU A 13 -49.74 41.79 -25.58
CA GLU A 13 -49.04 41.55 -24.33
C GLU A 13 -47.66 40.94 -24.65
N PRO A 14 -46.56 41.45 -24.05
CA PRO A 14 -45.24 40.91 -24.31
C PRO A 14 -45.19 39.42 -23.88
N PRO A 15 -44.47 38.56 -24.62
CA PRO A 15 -44.38 37.15 -24.27
C PRO A 15 -43.84 37.00 -22.84
N PRO A 16 -44.37 36.04 -22.05
CA PRO A 16 -43.93 35.85 -20.68
C PRO A 16 -42.43 35.60 -20.65
N ALA A 17 -41.74 36.28 -19.74
CA ALA A 17 -40.31 36.10 -19.54
C ALA A 17 -40.01 34.62 -19.23
N PRO A 18 -38.94 34.04 -19.79
CA PRO A 18 -38.57 32.67 -19.49
C PRO A 18 -38.36 32.54 -17.98
N VAL A 19 -39.03 31.55 -17.38
CA VAL A 19 -38.88 31.23 -15.96
C VAL A 19 -37.47 30.73 -15.75
N VAL A 20 -36.60 31.59 -15.20
CA VAL A 20 -35.28 31.17 -14.73
C VAL A 20 -35.51 30.52 -13.36
N PRO A 21 -35.19 29.24 -13.17
CA PRO A 21 -35.33 28.59 -11.87
C PRO A 21 -34.55 29.37 -10.80
N GLU A 22 -35.21 29.79 -9.73
CA GLU A 22 -34.59 30.54 -8.62
C GLU A 22 -33.57 29.70 -7.85
N GLU A 23 -33.73 28.37 -7.86
CA GLU A 23 -32.88 27.44 -7.13
C GLU A 23 -32.36 26.36 -8.07
N ILE A 24 -31.03 26.24 -8.14
CA ILE A 24 -30.36 25.14 -8.82
C ILE A 24 -30.29 23.99 -7.82
N ALA A 25 -31.01 22.89 -8.09
CA ALA A 25 -30.87 21.66 -7.30
C ALA A 25 -29.48 21.05 -7.54
N ALA A 26 -28.52 21.40 -6.69
CA ALA A 26 -27.18 20.84 -6.73
C ALA A 26 -27.22 19.37 -6.25
N GLN A 27 -26.56 18.49 -6.99
CA GLN A 27 -26.30 17.12 -6.58
C GLN A 27 -24.83 17.01 -6.18
N ASP A 28 -24.59 16.80 -4.90
CA ASP A 28 -23.24 16.63 -4.37
C ASP A 28 -22.85 15.15 -4.39
N PHE A 29 -21.71 14.85 -4.98
CA PHE A 29 -21.12 13.52 -5.00
C PHE A 29 -19.75 13.56 -4.34
N GLY A 30 -19.47 12.62 -3.45
CA GLY A 30 -18.19 12.53 -2.75
C GLY A 30 -17.83 11.09 -2.41
N LEU A 31 -16.53 10.81 -2.43
CA LEU A 31 -15.95 9.54 -1.99
C LEU A 31 -14.89 9.83 -0.94
N ARG A 32 -14.99 9.17 0.22
CA ARG A 32 -13.95 9.18 1.24
C ARG A 32 -13.42 7.77 1.43
N LEU A 33 -12.13 7.62 1.27
CA LEU A 33 -11.42 6.37 1.55
C LEU A 33 -10.73 6.49 2.90
N TYR A 34 -10.75 5.40 3.65
CA TYR A 34 -10.09 5.29 4.93
C TYR A 34 -9.19 4.06 4.93
N TYR A 35 -7.89 4.27 5.12
CA TYR A 35 -6.89 3.21 5.16
C TYR A 35 -6.18 3.25 6.51
N GLN A 36 -5.95 2.06 7.07
CA GLN A 36 -5.20 1.89 8.30
C GLN A 36 -4.26 0.70 8.17
N ALA A 37 -3.13 0.82 8.85
CA ALA A 37 -2.25 -0.29 9.08
C ALA A 37 -1.68 -0.25 10.50
N LYS A 38 -1.20 -1.40 10.96
CA LYS A 38 -0.36 -1.52 12.14
C LYS A 38 0.87 -2.34 11.78
N SER A 39 2.01 -1.95 12.32
CA SER A 39 3.27 -2.69 12.22
C SER A 39 3.75 -3.05 13.62
N SER A 40 4.42 -4.19 13.75
CA SER A 40 5.17 -4.54 14.96
C SER A 40 6.54 -3.86 14.96
N GLU A 41 7.28 -4.02 16.06
CA GLU A 41 8.74 -3.89 16.05
C GLU A 41 9.37 -4.90 15.09
N GLY A 42 10.61 -4.62 14.66
CA GLY A 42 11.38 -5.55 13.85
C GLY A 42 11.95 -6.67 14.70
N VAL A 43 12.09 -7.85 14.10
CA VAL A 43 12.83 -8.98 14.64
C VAL A 43 14.04 -9.18 13.74
N ARG A 44 15.23 -9.18 14.35
CA ARG A 44 16.47 -9.52 13.66
C ARG A 44 16.51 -11.02 13.44
N MET A 45 16.72 -11.41 12.21
CA MET A 45 16.79 -12.78 11.74
C MET A 45 18.19 -13.03 11.20
N GLU A 46 18.86 -14.07 11.69
CA GLU A 46 20.17 -14.46 11.19
C GLU A 46 20.11 -14.72 9.68
N ALA A 47 21.07 -14.15 8.94
CA ALA A 47 21.20 -14.36 7.51
C ALA A 47 21.41 -15.84 7.16
N GLY A 48 20.88 -16.28 6.03
CA GLY A 48 21.10 -17.63 5.54
C GLY A 48 20.53 -17.87 4.14
N PRO A 49 20.95 -18.95 3.47
CA PRO A 49 20.51 -19.27 2.10
C PRO A 49 18.99 -19.46 1.98
N ASN A 50 18.33 -19.78 3.09
CA ASN A 50 16.88 -20.03 3.16
C ASN A 50 16.12 -18.93 3.92
N ALA A 51 16.74 -17.78 4.19
CA ALA A 51 16.10 -16.78 5.06
C ALA A 51 14.75 -16.30 4.50
N LEU A 52 14.68 -16.04 3.19
CA LEU A 52 13.45 -15.61 2.52
C LEU A 52 12.41 -16.73 2.38
N SER A 53 12.86 -17.99 2.19
CA SER A 53 11.93 -19.12 2.00
C SER A 53 11.17 -19.51 3.28
N GLU A 54 11.60 -19.01 4.43
CA GLU A 54 10.93 -19.20 5.72
C GLU A 54 9.86 -18.16 6.01
N LEU A 55 9.85 -17.02 5.31
CA LEU A 55 8.88 -15.95 5.56
C LEU A 55 7.41 -16.39 5.41
N PRO A 56 7.02 -17.20 4.40
CA PRO A 56 5.66 -17.72 4.31
C PRO A 56 5.21 -18.51 5.54
N ASN A 57 6.12 -19.25 6.17
CA ASN A 57 5.81 -20.08 7.34
C ASN A 57 5.38 -19.23 8.55
N MET A 58 5.74 -17.94 8.59
CA MET A 58 5.35 -17.01 9.66
C MET A 58 3.85 -16.72 9.69
N LEU A 59 3.13 -16.98 8.59
CA LEU A 59 1.68 -16.81 8.50
C LEU A 59 0.90 -18.09 8.85
N THR A 60 1.59 -19.20 9.16
CA THR A 60 0.96 -20.48 9.50
C THR A 60 0.00 -20.33 10.67
N GLY A 61 -1.23 -20.84 10.49
CA GLY A 61 -2.29 -20.76 11.50
C GLY A 61 -2.98 -19.41 11.63
N VAL A 62 -2.58 -18.41 10.83
CA VAL A 62 -3.18 -17.07 10.81
C VAL A 62 -3.80 -16.75 9.44
N ALA A 63 -3.15 -17.16 8.34
CA ALA A 63 -3.66 -16.95 6.99
C ALA A 63 -4.95 -17.74 6.72
N GLN A 64 -5.94 -17.09 6.10
CA GLN A 64 -7.21 -17.69 5.65
C GLN A 64 -7.20 -18.06 4.17
N THR A 65 -6.23 -17.52 3.42
CA THR A 65 -6.07 -17.73 1.97
C THR A 65 -4.64 -18.19 1.67
N GLU A 66 -4.37 -18.46 0.40
CA GLU A 66 -2.99 -18.65 -0.07
C GLU A 66 -2.12 -17.44 0.29
N VAL A 67 -0.88 -17.74 0.64
CA VAL A 67 0.14 -16.77 1.02
C VAL A 67 0.91 -16.39 -0.23
N GLU A 68 0.94 -15.10 -0.54
CA GLU A 68 1.65 -14.55 -1.69
C GLU A 68 2.93 -13.85 -1.22
N VAL A 69 4.05 -14.10 -1.91
CA VAL A 69 5.34 -13.46 -1.66
C VAL A 69 5.57 -12.44 -2.75
N ILE A 70 5.72 -11.19 -2.37
CA ILE A 70 6.00 -10.05 -3.24
C ILE A 70 7.45 -9.63 -3.01
N GLU A 71 8.26 -9.75 -4.05
CA GLU A 71 9.66 -9.32 -4.02
C GLU A 71 9.79 -7.80 -4.14
N PRO A 72 10.92 -7.20 -3.71
CA PRO A 72 11.17 -5.79 -3.89
C PRO A 72 11.16 -5.42 -5.38
N LEU A 73 10.63 -4.24 -5.70
CA LEU A 73 10.56 -3.71 -7.05
C LEU A 73 11.95 -3.57 -7.69
N GLY A 74 11.99 -3.80 -9.01
CA GLY A 74 13.14 -3.52 -9.85
C GLY A 74 13.57 -2.04 -9.79
N MET A 75 14.83 -1.75 -10.10
CA MET A 75 15.36 -0.38 -10.04
C MET A 75 14.66 0.59 -11.01
N ASP A 76 14.07 0.07 -12.06
CA ASP A 76 13.32 0.78 -13.10
C ASP A 76 11.93 1.25 -12.64
N VAL A 77 11.35 0.57 -11.65
CA VAL A 77 10.01 0.84 -11.12
C VAL A 77 9.98 1.02 -9.60
N GLN A 78 11.13 1.18 -8.94
CA GLN A 78 11.22 1.31 -7.48
C GLN A 78 10.52 2.56 -6.90
N ASP A 79 10.23 3.56 -7.72
CA ASP A 79 9.49 4.78 -7.38
C ASP A 79 8.02 4.70 -7.79
N ALA A 80 7.55 3.54 -8.27
CA ALA A 80 6.15 3.29 -8.52
C ALA A 80 5.37 3.28 -7.21
N ALA A 81 4.20 3.92 -7.19
CA ALA A 81 3.38 4.03 -6.00
C ALA A 81 1.89 4.22 -6.36
N PRO A 82 0.94 3.84 -5.48
CA PRO A 82 -0.50 3.83 -5.77
C PRO A 82 -1.15 5.23 -5.67
N TRP A 83 -0.41 6.31 -5.95
CA TRP A 83 -0.90 7.68 -5.80
C TRP A 83 -1.69 8.13 -7.04
N ILE A 84 -3.02 8.16 -6.96
CA ILE A 84 -3.87 8.61 -8.07
C ILE A 84 -3.58 10.06 -8.53
N GLN A 85 -2.98 10.88 -7.67
CA GLN A 85 -2.59 12.24 -7.99
C GLN A 85 -1.36 12.31 -8.93
N ARG A 86 -0.65 11.19 -9.09
CA ARG A 86 0.55 11.06 -9.93
C ARG A 86 0.35 9.90 -10.92
N PRO A 87 -0.36 10.14 -12.03
CA PRO A 87 -0.79 9.08 -12.95
C PRO A 87 0.35 8.21 -13.50
N ASP A 88 1.52 8.79 -13.73
CA ASP A 88 2.68 8.03 -14.24
C ASP A 88 3.25 7.05 -13.19
N GLU A 89 3.32 7.46 -11.93
CA GLU A 89 3.70 6.58 -10.81
C GLU A 89 2.65 5.48 -10.60
N ALA A 90 1.37 5.85 -10.61
CA ALA A 90 0.26 4.90 -10.45
C ALA A 90 0.17 3.91 -11.62
N SER A 91 0.47 4.33 -12.85
CA SER A 91 0.49 3.44 -14.01
C SER A 91 1.62 2.42 -13.93
N ARG A 92 2.82 2.86 -13.53
CA ARG A 92 3.96 1.94 -13.28
C ARG A 92 3.65 0.97 -12.13
N TRP A 93 2.98 1.45 -11.09
CA TRP A 93 2.57 0.60 -9.96
C TRP A 93 1.59 -0.48 -10.41
N LEU A 94 0.59 -0.12 -11.23
CA LEU A 94 -0.32 -1.10 -11.81
C LEU A 94 0.41 -2.13 -12.69
N GLN A 95 1.35 -1.68 -13.52
CA GLN A 95 2.15 -2.59 -14.35
C GLN A 95 3.00 -3.54 -13.50
N ALA A 96 3.58 -3.07 -12.41
CA ALA A 96 4.39 -3.89 -11.52
C ALA A 96 3.57 -4.95 -10.75
N HIS A 97 2.28 -4.70 -10.49
CA HIS A 97 1.48 -5.52 -9.59
C HIS A 97 0.28 -6.23 -10.22
N HIS A 98 0.02 -6.05 -11.52
CA HIS A 98 -1.19 -6.58 -12.16
C HIS A 98 -1.33 -8.12 -12.11
N GLU A 99 -0.23 -8.85 -12.01
CA GLU A 99 -0.22 -10.33 -11.94
C GLU A 99 -0.63 -10.86 -10.56
N HIS A 100 -0.57 -10.02 -9.52
CA HIS A 100 -0.89 -10.43 -8.16
C HIS A 100 -2.38 -10.62 -7.92
N SER A 101 -2.69 -11.44 -6.91
CA SER A 101 -4.08 -11.67 -6.49
C SER A 101 -4.78 -10.36 -6.11
N PRO A 102 -6.13 -10.27 -6.21
CA PRO A 102 -6.87 -9.11 -5.72
C PRO A 102 -6.58 -8.78 -4.24
N ILE A 103 -6.34 -9.80 -3.41
CA ILE A 103 -5.98 -9.65 -2.00
C ILE A 103 -4.62 -8.96 -1.86
N ALA A 104 -3.58 -9.46 -2.54
CA ALA A 104 -2.25 -8.84 -2.50
C ALA A 104 -2.29 -7.43 -3.06
N ARG A 105 -2.92 -7.20 -4.23
CA ARG A 105 -3.04 -5.85 -4.80
C ARG A 105 -3.74 -4.88 -3.85
N HIS A 106 -4.83 -5.29 -3.20
CA HIS A 106 -5.48 -4.47 -2.18
C HIS A 106 -4.55 -4.20 -0.99
N GLY A 107 -3.91 -5.24 -0.46
CA GLY A 107 -2.95 -5.12 0.64
C GLY A 107 -1.83 -4.14 0.33
N LEU A 108 -1.22 -4.23 -0.85
CA LEU A 108 -0.17 -3.33 -1.30
C LEU A 108 -0.67 -1.88 -1.43
N VAL A 109 -1.84 -1.65 -2.04
CA VAL A 109 -2.44 -0.30 -2.11
C VAL A 109 -2.58 0.30 -0.72
N VAL A 110 -3.16 -0.45 0.23
CA VAL A 110 -3.43 0.06 1.58
C VAL A 110 -2.13 0.29 2.36
N LEU A 111 -1.20 -0.68 2.32
CA LEU A 111 0.05 -0.62 3.07
C LEU A 111 1.00 0.46 2.54
N GLU A 112 1.13 0.63 1.22
CA GLU A 112 1.96 1.71 0.65
C GLU A 112 1.32 3.08 0.83
N ALA A 113 -0.01 3.21 0.67
CA ALA A 113 -0.69 4.49 0.82
C ALA A 113 -0.60 5.07 2.25
N VAL A 114 -0.39 4.22 3.25
CA VAL A 114 -0.14 4.64 4.64
C VAL A 114 1.33 4.53 5.05
N ASP A 115 2.22 4.27 4.09
CA ASP A 115 3.67 4.16 4.29
C ASP A 115 4.05 3.10 5.35
N ALA A 116 3.37 1.96 5.39
CA ALA A 116 3.69 0.84 6.28
C ALA A 116 4.76 -0.10 5.71
N ILE A 117 4.87 -0.15 4.38
CA ILE A 117 5.87 -0.91 3.61
C ILE A 117 6.50 -0.01 2.57
N ASP A 118 7.69 -0.40 2.11
CA ASP A 118 8.36 0.24 0.99
C ASP A 118 8.90 -0.84 0.05
N LEU A 119 8.19 -1.07 -1.07
CA LEU A 119 8.58 -2.08 -2.05
C LEU A 119 9.87 -1.73 -2.80
N ALA A 120 10.44 -0.55 -2.59
CA ALA A 120 11.81 -0.32 -3.03
C ALA A 120 12.79 -1.26 -2.31
N PHE A 121 12.51 -1.77 -1.10
CA PHE A 121 13.44 -2.66 -0.39
C PHE A 121 12.78 -3.85 0.31
N ASP A 122 11.53 -3.71 0.71
CA ASP A 122 10.82 -4.77 1.43
C ASP A 122 10.40 -5.90 0.49
N THR A 123 10.76 -7.12 0.87
CA THR A 123 10.00 -8.32 0.49
C THR A 123 8.79 -8.41 1.40
N VAL A 124 7.59 -8.60 0.85
CA VAL A 124 6.35 -8.62 1.61
C VAL A 124 5.64 -9.96 1.38
N VAL A 125 5.20 -10.57 2.46
CA VAL A 125 4.41 -11.81 2.46
C VAL A 125 3.03 -11.48 2.97
N LEU A 126 2.01 -11.67 2.13
CA LEU A 126 0.63 -11.25 2.40
C LEU A 126 -0.37 -12.39 2.22
N ALA A 127 -1.41 -12.35 3.04
CA ALA A 127 -2.63 -13.13 2.86
C ALA A 127 -3.83 -12.37 3.44
N LEU A 128 -5.04 -12.85 3.18
CA LEU A 128 -6.21 -12.48 3.95
C LEU A 128 -6.11 -13.14 5.34
N LEU A 129 -6.22 -12.35 6.40
CA LEU A 129 -6.11 -12.81 7.78
C LEU A 129 -7.46 -12.84 8.50
N ALA A 130 -8.39 -12.00 8.07
CA ALA A 130 -9.77 -11.99 8.56
C ALA A 130 -10.71 -11.28 7.58
N GLY A 131 -11.98 -11.68 7.57
CA GLY A 131 -13.05 -11.05 6.80
C GLY A 131 -13.33 -11.78 5.50
N ASP A 132 -14.13 -11.14 4.65
CA ASP A 132 -14.63 -11.71 3.41
C ASP A 132 -14.09 -10.94 2.20
N VAL A 133 -14.22 -11.54 1.02
CA VAL A 133 -13.93 -10.91 -0.27
C VAL A 133 -15.22 -10.72 -1.05
N ASP A 134 -15.24 -9.70 -1.91
CA ASP A 134 -16.32 -9.48 -2.85
C ASP A 134 -16.34 -10.51 -3.99
N THR A 135 -17.31 -10.40 -4.88
CA THR A 135 -17.47 -11.33 -6.02
C THR A 135 -16.31 -11.29 -7.02
N SER A 136 -15.48 -10.25 -6.99
CA SER A 136 -14.27 -10.11 -7.79
C SER A 136 -13.00 -10.52 -7.04
N GLY A 137 -13.13 -11.02 -5.80
CA GLY A 137 -12.04 -11.47 -4.95
C GLY A 137 -11.34 -10.37 -4.15
N TYR A 138 -11.80 -9.11 -4.23
CA TYR A 138 -11.20 -8.02 -3.47
C TYR A 138 -11.66 -8.04 -2.02
N PRO A 139 -10.78 -7.77 -1.04
CA PRO A 139 -11.15 -7.68 0.36
C PRO A 139 -12.25 -6.63 0.61
N GLU A 140 -13.25 -6.99 1.41
CA GLU A 140 -14.23 -6.04 1.91
C GLU A 140 -13.59 -5.01 2.85
N TYR A 141 -14.22 -3.86 3.06
CA TYR A 141 -13.61 -2.74 3.81
C TYR A 141 -13.27 -3.07 5.29
N ASN A 142 -13.87 -4.13 5.84
CA ASN A 142 -13.63 -4.65 7.19
C ASN A 142 -12.75 -5.91 7.21
N ALA A 143 -12.26 -6.35 6.05
CA ALA A 143 -11.30 -7.41 5.94
C ALA A 143 -9.89 -6.91 6.30
N ILE A 144 -9.08 -7.81 6.85
CA ILE A 144 -7.71 -7.54 7.27
C ILE A 144 -6.78 -8.35 6.39
N VAL A 145 -5.94 -7.66 5.64
CA VAL A 145 -4.85 -8.23 4.85
C VAL A 145 -3.56 -7.97 5.60
N GLY A 146 -2.63 -8.93 5.60
CA GLY A 146 -1.36 -8.74 6.27
C GLY A 146 -0.47 -9.96 6.24
N GLY A 147 0.61 -9.88 7.01
CA GLY A 147 1.63 -10.91 7.11
C GLY A 147 2.93 -10.29 7.60
N VAL A 148 4.02 -10.47 6.86
CA VAL A 148 5.34 -9.95 7.25
C VAL A 148 5.98 -9.15 6.12
N ALA A 149 6.72 -8.12 6.49
CA ALA A 149 7.58 -7.35 5.61
C ALA A 149 9.03 -7.49 6.08
N SER A 150 9.97 -7.63 5.15
CA SER A 150 11.37 -7.83 5.47
C SER A 150 12.32 -7.13 4.51
N HIS A 151 13.43 -6.62 5.02
CA HIS A 151 14.55 -6.16 4.22
C HIS A 151 15.86 -6.60 4.85
N TRP A 152 16.95 -6.48 4.09
CA TRP A 152 18.28 -6.79 4.57
C TRP A 152 18.91 -5.57 5.24
N ASP A 153 19.49 -5.77 6.42
CA ASP A 153 20.22 -4.74 7.14
C ASP A 153 21.55 -4.47 6.43
N GLU A 154 21.75 -3.22 6.02
CA GLU A 154 22.89 -2.85 5.19
C GLU A 154 24.24 -3.02 5.92
N ALA A 155 24.27 -2.96 7.24
CA ALA A 155 25.52 -3.02 8.01
C ALA A 155 25.95 -4.47 8.33
N THR A 156 24.99 -5.32 8.66
CA THR A 156 25.21 -6.68 9.19
C THR A 156 24.96 -7.76 8.15
N GLY A 157 24.06 -7.53 7.20
CA GLY A 157 23.61 -8.53 6.24
C GLY A 157 22.55 -9.48 6.80
N ASP A 158 22.11 -9.28 8.05
CA ASP A 158 20.94 -9.97 8.61
C ASP A 158 19.64 -9.46 7.98
N MET A 159 18.58 -10.23 8.14
CA MET A 159 17.25 -9.79 7.72
C MET A 159 16.50 -9.17 8.89
N ILE A 160 15.84 -8.05 8.66
CA ILE A 160 14.90 -7.45 9.62
C ILE A 160 13.50 -7.81 9.16
N VAL A 161 12.75 -8.52 9.99
CA VAL A 161 11.37 -8.95 9.69
C VAL A 161 10.40 -8.29 10.65
N ARG A 162 9.34 -7.69 10.14
CA ARG A 162 8.27 -7.09 10.94
C ARG A 162 6.92 -7.62 10.50
N SER A 163 5.99 -7.75 11.43
CA SER A 163 4.60 -8.07 11.11
C SER A 163 3.86 -6.82 10.69
N VAL A 164 3.01 -6.91 9.67
CA VAL A 164 2.19 -5.82 9.16
C VAL A 164 0.76 -6.29 8.92
N VAL A 165 -0.21 -5.48 9.31
CA VAL A 165 -1.64 -5.73 9.04
C VAL A 165 -2.28 -4.44 8.57
N ALA A 166 -3.20 -4.53 7.62
CA ALA A 166 -3.87 -3.40 7.02
C ALA A 166 -5.32 -3.71 6.68
N TRP A 167 -6.15 -2.68 6.69
CA TRP A 167 -7.57 -2.74 6.35
C TRP A 167 -8.04 -1.35 5.90
N GLY A 168 -9.20 -1.33 5.24
CA GLY A 168 -9.86 -0.08 4.89
C GLY A 168 -10.49 -0.09 3.51
N GLY A 169 -10.84 1.10 3.03
CA GLY A 169 -11.59 1.32 1.80
C GLY A 169 -12.71 2.32 2.04
N ARG A 170 -13.94 1.95 1.63
CA ARG A 170 -15.11 2.85 1.68
C ARG A 170 -15.72 3.04 3.08
N GLY A 171 -15.20 2.35 4.11
CA GLY A 171 -15.79 2.39 5.45
C GLY A 171 -14.86 1.85 6.53
N VAL A 172 -15.32 1.92 7.77
CA VAL A 172 -14.59 1.45 8.97
C VAL A 172 -15.56 0.72 9.89
N LYS A 173 -15.17 -0.45 10.36
CA LYS A 173 -15.90 -1.16 11.43
C LYS A 173 -15.05 -1.15 12.70
N GLY A 174 -15.64 -0.74 13.84
CA GLY A 174 -14.91 -0.52 15.09
C GLY A 174 -14.16 -1.74 15.64
N ASP A 175 -14.65 -2.96 15.38
CA ASP A 175 -13.99 -4.20 15.83
C ASP A 175 -12.77 -4.60 14.99
N THR A 176 -12.57 -3.98 13.83
CA THR A 176 -11.46 -4.30 12.91
C THR A 176 -10.12 -3.98 13.56
N ASP A 177 -10.00 -2.82 14.21
CA ASP A 177 -8.76 -2.40 14.89
C ASP A 177 -8.33 -3.39 15.98
N ARG A 178 -9.30 -3.83 16.80
CA ARG A 178 -9.08 -4.81 17.87
C ARG A 178 -8.65 -6.17 17.32
N THR A 179 -9.25 -6.59 16.21
CA THR A 179 -8.92 -7.86 15.54
C THR A 179 -7.54 -7.78 14.90
N ALA A 180 -7.23 -6.67 14.23
CA ALA A 180 -5.93 -6.39 13.64
C ALA A 180 -4.83 -6.41 14.71
N GLN A 181 -5.06 -5.82 15.90
CA GLN A 181 -4.11 -5.87 17.00
C GLN A 181 -3.78 -7.30 17.46
N LYS A 182 -4.79 -8.18 17.52
CA LYS A 182 -4.61 -9.59 17.89
C LYS A 182 -3.84 -10.36 16.81
N LEU A 183 -4.20 -10.16 15.55
CA LEU A 183 -3.52 -10.76 14.40
C LEU A 183 -2.06 -10.32 14.35
N LEU A 184 -1.79 -9.03 14.54
CA LEU A 184 -0.42 -8.49 14.60
C LEU A 184 0.40 -9.15 15.71
N ALA A 185 -0.17 -9.30 16.90
CA ALA A 185 0.50 -9.98 18.00
C ALA A 185 0.78 -11.46 17.70
N SER A 186 -0.16 -12.15 17.04
CA SER A 186 0.03 -13.55 16.62
C SER A 186 1.13 -13.69 15.57
N LEU A 187 1.17 -12.80 14.58
CA LEU A 187 2.23 -12.78 13.57
C LEU A 187 3.59 -12.50 14.21
N LEU A 188 3.68 -11.50 15.10
CA LEU A 188 4.94 -11.21 15.80
C LEU A 188 5.41 -12.41 16.63
N ALA A 189 4.50 -13.10 17.31
CA ALA A 189 4.82 -14.31 18.04
C ALA A 189 5.36 -15.42 17.12
N ASN A 190 4.79 -15.59 15.92
CA ASN A 190 5.31 -16.54 14.92
C ASN A 190 6.71 -16.14 14.43
N VAL A 191 6.96 -14.85 14.19
CA VAL A 191 8.30 -14.36 13.79
C VAL A 191 9.32 -14.65 14.89
N LEU A 192 9.00 -14.33 16.15
CA LEU A 192 9.87 -14.58 17.30
C LEU A 192 10.07 -16.07 17.60
N ALA A 193 9.11 -16.92 17.24
CA ALA A 193 9.23 -18.37 17.38
C ALA A 193 10.13 -19.00 16.32
N SER A 194 10.57 -18.26 15.30
CA SER A 194 11.51 -18.76 14.31
C SER A 194 12.85 -19.10 14.96
N ARG A 195 13.44 -20.23 14.54
CA ARG A 195 14.76 -20.66 15.02
C ARG A 195 15.90 -19.69 14.70
N TYR A 196 15.68 -18.80 13.75
CA TYR A 196 16.66 -17.81 13.29
C TYR A 196 16.46 -16.43 13.95
N ALA A 197 15.42 -16.28 14.78
CA ALA A 197 15.17 -15.03 15.48
C ALA A 197 16.25 -14.78 16.54
N VAL A 198 16.95 -13.67 16.41
CA VAL A 198 17.96 -13.21 17.37
C VAL A 198 17.32 -12.37 18.48
N GLY A 199 16.36 -11.52 18.11
CA GLY A 199 15.65 -10.67 19.06
C GLY A 199 14.99 -9.46 18.40
N LEU A 200 14.30 -8.68 19.22
CA LEU A 200 13.68 -7.43 18.79
C LEU A 200 14.75 -6.39 18.44
N THR A 201 14.49 -5.62 17.39
CA THR A 201 15.35 -4.55 16.89
C THR A 201 14.48 -3.38 16.40
N PRO A 202 14.94 -2.12 16.57
CA PRO A 202 14.31 -1.00 15.89
C PRO A 202 14.36 -1.21 14.37
N ILE A 203 13.39 -0.62 13.67
CA ILE A 203 13.29 -0.66 12.21
C ILE A 203 13.98 0.60 11.68
N ASP A 204 15.19 0.45 11.15
CA ASP A 204 15.87 1.49 10.40
C ASP A 204 15.61 1.25 8.91
N ARG A 205 14.86 2.15 8.25
CA ARG A 205 14.55 1.99 6.82
C ARG A 205 15.78 2.32 5.96
N PRO A 206 16.09 1.49 4.96
CA PRO A 206 17.15 1.79 3.99
C PRO A 206 16.88 3.09 3.22
N VAL A 207 17.94 3.82 2.87
CA VAL A 207 17.82 5.05 2.06
C VAL A 207 18.72 4.96 0.81
N PRO A 208 18.15 5.11 -0.40
CA PRO A 208 18.94 5.07 -1.64
C PRO A 208 19.81 6.31 -1.79
N GLN A 209 21.00 6.16 -2.39
CA GLN A 209 21.82 7.32 -2.75
C GLN A 209 21.35 7.95 -4.06
N ALA A 210 21.13 9.26 -4.06
CA ALA A 210 21.01 10.03 -5.30
C ALA A 210 22.42 10.38 -5.82
N GLY A 211 22.92 9.68 -6.85
CA GLY A 211 24.15 10.06 -7.56
C GLY A 211 25.00 8.91 -8.07
N ARG A 212 26.10 9.25 -8.77
CA ARG A 212 27.14 8.32 -9.23
C ARG A 212 28.31 8.31 -8.24
N GLY A 213 28.66 7.13 -7.74
CA GLY A 213 29.79 6.89 -6.83
C GLY A 213 29.33 6.36 -5.47
N GLY A 214 29.85 5.20 -5.05
CA GLY A 214 29.44 4.54 -3.82
C GLY A 214 29.57 3.01 -3.88
N LEU A 215 28.97 2.34 -2.90
CA LEU A 215 28.85 0.89 -2.85
C LEU A 215 27.58 0.47 -3.59
N VAL A 216 27.74 -0.33 -4.65
CA VAL A 216 26.68 -0.77 -5.56
C VAL A 216 26.51 -2.28 -5.50
N CYS A 217 25.26 -2.73 -5.55
CA CYS A 217 24.92 -4.14 -5.59
C CYS A 217 25.19 -4.72 -6.98
N PRO A 218 26.03 -5.77 -7.12
CA PRO A 218 26.28 -6.40 -8.43
C PRO A 218 25.09 -7.20 -8.96
N HIS A 219 24.09 -7.50 -8.13
CA HIS A 219 22.92 -8.28 -8.50
C HIS A 219 21.79 -7.41 -9.06
N CYS A 220 21.34 -6.41 -8.29
CA CYS A 220 20.18 -5.59 -8.66
C CYS A 220 20.53 -4.14 -9.01
N GLY A 221 21.80 -3.71 -8.89
CA GLY A 221 22.21 -2.35 -9.23
C GLY A 221 21.88 -1.27 -8.20
N PHE A 222 21.37 -1.65 -7.02
CA PHE A 222 21.11 -0.72 -5.92
C PHE A 222 22.40 -0.01 -5.45
N ALA A 223 22.32 1.32 -5.25
CA ALA A 223 23.41 2.13 -4.71
C ALA A 223 23.04 2.68 -3.32
N SER A 224 23.79 2.29 -2.29
CA SER A 224 23.51 2.71 -0.91
C SER A 224 24.07 4.10 -0.60
N ALA A 225 23.28 4.94 0.09
CA ALA A 225 23.74 6.24 0.57
C ALA A 225 24.60 6.14 1.85
N HIS A 226 24.54 5.00 2.54
CA HIS A 226 25.13 4.85 3.85
C HIS A 226 26.61 4.47 3.75
N GLN A 227 27.48 5.27 4.37
CA GLN A 227 28.93 4.99 4.42
C GLN A 227 29.28 3.67 5.13
N ARG A 228 28.35 3.13 5.93
CA ARG A 228 28.48 1.88 6.67
C ARG A 228 27.78 0.69 6.00
N ALA A 229 27.18 0.89 4.82
CA ALA A 229 26.52 -0.20 4.12
C ALA A 229 27.55 -1.15 3.52
N PHE A 230 27.42 -2.44 3.83
CA PHE A 230 28.17 -3.54 3.24
C PHE A 230 27.28 -4.48 2.43
N TYR A 231 25.97 -4.49 2.69
CA TYR A 231 25.00 -5.38 2.06
C TYR A 231 23.86 -4.60 1.40
N CYS A 232 23.30 -5.18 0.34
CA CYS A 232 22.17 -4.62 -0.39
C CYS A 232 20.87 -4.88 0.39
N PRO A 233 20.05 -3.85 0.67
CA PRO A 233 18.81 -4.01 1.43
C PRO A 233 17.73 -4.79 0.68
N LYS A 234 17.79 -4.83 -0.66
CA LYS A 234 16.85 -5.58 -1.52
C LYS A 234 17.13 -7.08 -1.56
N CYS A 235 18.40 -7.50 -1.63
CA CYS A 235 18.75 -8.90 -1.94
C CYS A 235 19.82 -9.52 -1.04
N GLY A 236 20.33 -8.79 -0.05
CA GLY A 236 21.34 -9.30 0.89
C GLY A 236 22.74 -9.50 0.29
N MET A 237 22.95 -9.22 -1.00
CA MET A 237 24.28 -9.34 -1.61
C MET A 237 25.24 -8.27 -1.11
N ARG A 238 26.52 -8.64 -0.95
CA ARG A 238 27.57 -7.70 -0.58
C ARG A 238 27.75 -6.62 -1.66
N LEU A 239 27.72 -5.36 -1.24
CA LEU A 239 27.96 -4.23 -2.12
C LEU A 239 29.44 -4.14 -2.50
N LEU A 240 29.71 -3.73 -3.73
CA LEU A 240 31.04 -3.54 -4.29
C LEU A 240 31.25 -2.07 -4.63
N ARG A 241 32.50 -1.59 -4.63
CA ARG A 241 32.78 -0.22 -5.11
C ARG A 241 32.49 -0.16 -6.61
N GLY A 242 31.51 0.68 -6.98
CA GLY A 242 31.12 0.98 -8.37
C GLY A 242 31.95 2.09 -8.99
#